data_AF-A0A950WM26-F1
#
_entry.id   AF-A0A950WM26-F1
#
_cell.length_a   1.000
_cell.length_b   1.000
_cell.length_c   1.000
_cell.angle_alpha   90.00
_cell.angle_beta   90.00
_cell.angle_gamma   90.00
#
_symmetry.space_group_name_H-M   'P 1'
#
loop_
_entity.id
_entity.type
_entity.pdbx_description
1 polymer ?
#
loop_
_entity_poly.entity_id
_entity_poly.type
_entity_poly.pdbx_seq_one_letter_code
_entity_poly.pdbx_strand_id
1 'polypeptide(L)'
;MNNLAYTSQDPIYVGQKIEEKIREEIGSSTPLPYTVEQGDAASVSAGSFLKDIGKGLIGGSADVLFYLNFEFPGQRPATLQVAVNRQGVGSHAGLCMYNAKIAKPVPGETSLDDPKFFGKSKFSGDGATAEKLNSNGDLIKIANGLARLEGESGGMGLKIKRCCRVVPDGEGGNLIVATLPRPTKMGMSAAVDVQDFFHLAQLVESCL
;
A
#
# COMPACT_ATOMS: atom_id res chain seq x y z
N MET A 1 10.93 20.14 -6.68
CA MET A 1 10.79 18.77 -7.19
C MET A 1 10.78 17.85 -5.99
N ASN A 2 9.68 17.17 -5.71
CA ASN A 2 9.68 16.24 -4.59
C ASN A 2 8.86 14.99 -4.95
N ASN A 3 9.57 14.00 -5.52
CA ASN A 3 9.06 12.67 -5.84
C ASN A 3 9.07 11.80 -4.55
N LEU A 4 8.45 12.33 -3.49
CA LEU A 4 8.49 11.81 -2.12
C LEU A 4 9.91 11.52 -1.60
N ALA A 5 10.85 12.41 -1.92
CA ALA A 5 12.23 12.40 -1.47
C ALA A 5 12.60 13.73 -0.80
N TYR A 6 13.11 13.64 0.41
CA TYR A 6 13.25 14.77 1.32
C TYR A 6 14.72 14.95 1.69
N THR A 7 15.15 16.20 1.84
CA THR A 7 16.48 16.55 2.35
C THR A 7 16.60 16.38 3.87
N SER A 8 15.64 15.72 4.51
CA SER A 8 15.55 15.53 5.95
C SER A 8 15.26 14.07 6.27
N GLN A 9 15.73 13.62 7.43
CA GLN A 9 15.43 12.32 8.05
C GLN A 9 14.54 12.48 9.29
N ASP A 10 14.06 13.71 9.57
CA ASP A 10 13.16 13.99 10.68
C ASP A 10 11.75 13.43 10.38
N PRO A 11 11.24 12.49 11.21
CA PRO A 11 9.92 11.89 11.01
C PRO A 11 8.76 12.88 11.09
N ILE A 12 8.90 14.00 11.83
CA ILE A 12 7.83 15.01 11.92
C ILE A 12 7.73 15.73 10.57
N TYR A 13 8.84 16.28 10.08
CA TYR A 13 8.89 16.97 8.79
C TYR A 13 8.44 16.06 7.63
N VAL A 14 8.99 14.85 7.54
CA VAL A 14 8.68 13.90 6.46
C VAL A 14 7.23 13.43 6.55
N GLY A 15 6.75 13.13 7.77
CA GLY A 15 5.37 12.73 8.03
C GLY A 15 4.37 13.77 7.55
N GLN A 16 4.59 15.06 7.87
CA GLN A 16 3.73 16.16 7.42
C GLN A 16 3.68 16.26 5.90
N LYS A 17 4.81 16.08 5.20
CA LYS A 17 4.85 16.17 3.73
C LYS A 17 4.11 15.01 3.05
N ILE A 18 4.22 13.80 3.60
CA ILE A 18 3.49 12.63 3.09
C ILE A 18 2.00 12.75 3.44
N GLU A 19 1.66 13.24 4.62
CA GLU A 19 0.28 13.54 5.03
C GLU A 19 -0.36 14.54 4.07
N GLU A 20 0.28 15.68 3.81
CA GLU A 20 -0.21 16.73 2.90
C GLU A 20 -0.52 16.11 1.53
N LYS A 21 0.35 15.22 1.04
CA LYS A 21 0.16 14.53 -0.22
C LYS A 21 -1.04 13.59 -0.21
N ILE A 22 -1.18 12.76 0.83
CA ILE A 22 -2.32 11.85 1.01
C ILE A 22 -3.62 12.66 1.06
N ARG A 23 -3.61 13.75 1.82
CA ARG A 23 -4.75 14.63 2.02
C ARG A 23 -5.18 15.32 0.72
N GLU A 24 -4.23 15.79 -0.08
CA GLU A 24 -4.48 16.28 -1.44
C GLU A 24 -5.10 15.20 -2.35
N GLU A 25 -4.59 13.97 -2.30
CA GLU A 25 -5.13 12.87 -3.12
C GLU A 25 -6.58 12.55 -2.75
N ILE A 26 -6.94 12.52 -1.46
CA ILE A 26 -8.31 12.25 -1.03
C ILE A 26 -9.21 13.50 -1.05
N GLY A 27 -8.68 14.67 -1.42
CA GLY A 27 -9.43 15.93 -1.45
C GLY A 27 -9.88 16.41 -0.07
N SER A 28 -9.22 15.98 1.01
CA SER A 28 -9.58 16.37 2.37
C SER A 28 -8.96 17.73 2.74
N SER A 29 -9.71 18.58 3.43
CA SER A 29 -9.18 19.79 4.06
C SER A 29 -8.67 19.55 5.48
N THR A 30 -9.02 18.40 6.08
CA THR A 30 -8.71 18.07 7.47
C THR A 30 -7.43 17.24 7.54
N PRO A 31 -6.45 17.60 8.38
CA PRO A 31 -5.24 16.82 8.58
C PRO A 31 -5.55 15.38 8.99
N LEU A 32 -4.85 14.43 8.35
CA LEU A 32 -4.99 13.01 8.66
C LEU A 32 -4.08 12.64 9.85
N PRO A 33 -4.59 11.98 10.91
CA PRO A 33 -3.74 11.52 11.99
C PRO A 33 -2.79 10.42 11.49
N TYR A 34 -1.56 10.45 11.98
CA TYR A 34 -0.59 9.39 11.76
C TYR A 34 0.31 9.18 12.97
N THR A 35 0.85 7.98 13.08
CA THR A 35 1.87 7.64 14.08
C THR A 35 3.18 7.29 13.42
N VAL A 36 4.28 7.47 14.16
CA VAL A 36 5.63 7.12 13.73
C VAL A 36 6.07 5.88 14.48
N GLU A 37 6.42 4.83 13.76
CA GLU A 37 7.09 3.65 14.31
C GLU A 37 8.56 3.65 13.86
N GLN A 38 9.51 3.52 14.79
CA GLN A 38 10.93 3.50 14.43
C GLN A 38 11.30 2.24 13.62
N GLY A 39 12.22 2.41 12.67
CA GLY A 39 12.88 1.30 11.98
C GLY A 39 13.61 0.43 13.00
N ASP A 40 13.31 -0.88 12.99
CA ASP A 40 13.81 -1.89 13.93
C ASP A 40 13.80 -1.52 15.43
N ALA A 41 12.60 -1.36 16.00
CA ALA A 41 12.31 -1.73 17.38
C ALA A 41 10.85 -2.22 17.49
N ALA A 42 10.66 -3.39 18.12
CA ALA A 42 9.38 -4.10 18.16
C ALA A 42 8.39 -3.51 19.16
N SER A 43 7.14 -3.33 18.73
CA SER A 43 5.96 -3.46 19.58
C SER A 43 4.82 -4.05 18.75
N VAL A 44 4.12 -5.04 19.28
CA VAL A 44 3.10 -5.80 18.54
C VAL A 44 1.82 -4.97 18.43
N SER A 45 1.62 -4.35 17.27
CA SER A 45 0.37 -3.72 16.84
C SER A 45 -0.02 -4.25 15.45
N ALA A 46 -1.17 -3.86 14.89
CA ALA A 46 -1.50 -4.19 13.49
C ALA A 46 -0.40 -3.77 12.49
N GLY A 47 0.39 -2.75 12.83
CA GLY A 47 1.58 -2.34 12.08
C GLY A 47 2.69 -3.41 12.05
N SER A 48 2.81 -4.25 13.08
CA SER A 48 3.78 -5.35 13.14
C SER A 48 3.49 -6.43 12.10
N PHE A 49 2.22 -6.77 11.87
CA PHE A 49 1.84 -7.74 10.84
C PHE A 49 2.16 -7.21 9.43
N LEU A 50 1.83 -5.94 9.16
CA LEU A 50 2.17 -5.30 7.88
C LEU A 50 3.68 -5.22 7.65
N LYS A 51 4.46 -5.01 8.72
CA LYS A 51 5.92 -5.00 8.69
C LYS A 51 6.52 -6.37 8.37
N ASP A 52 6.02 -7.44 8.97
CA ASP A 52 6.48 -8.81 8.67
C ASP A 52 6.23 -9.17 7.21
N ILE A 53 5.07 -8.75 6.68
CA ILE A 53 4.76 -8.88 5.26
C ILE A 53 5.73 -8.03 4.43
N GLY A 54 5.90 -6.76 4.78
CA GLY A 54 6.77 -5.83 4.07
C GLY A 54 8.22 -6.31 3.98
N LYS A 55 8.78 -6.86 5.06
CA LYS A 55 10.11 -7.47 5.08
C LYS A 55 10.23 -8.63 4.09
N GLY A 56 9.16 -9.43 3.91
CA GLY A 56 9.12 -10.51 2.93
C GLY A 56 9.01 -10.06 1.46
N LEU A 57 8.56 -8.82 1.22
CA LEU A 57 8.35 -8.26 -0.12
C LEU A 57 9.55 -7.52 -0.68
N ILE A 58 10.40 -6.91 0.16
CA ILE A 58 11.57 -6.14 -0.31
C ILE A 58 12.75 -7.11 -0.51
N GLY A 59 13.25 -7.21 -1.74
CA GLY A 59 14.35 -8.12 -2.12
C GLY A 59 15.77 -7.65 -1.77
N GLY A 60 15.93 -6.73 -0.81
CA GLY A 60 17.21 -6.12 -0.44
C GLY A 60 17.11 -5.26 0.83
N SER A 61 18.26 -4.79 1.32
CA SER A 61 18.34 -3.95 2.52
C SER A 61 18.07 -2.49 2.18
N ALA A 62 16.81 -2.10 2.04
CA ALA A 62 16.47 -0.69 2.18
C ALA A 62 16.65 -0.32 3.66
N ASP A 63 17.51 0.66 3.96
CA ASP A 63 17.70 1.17 5.33
C ASP A 63 16.45 1.96 5.74
N VAL A 64 15.43 1.24 6.23
CA VAL A 64 14.20 1.85 6.74
C VAL A 64 14.54 2.64 8.00
N LEU A 65 14.31 3.96 7.94
CA LEU A 65 14.48 4.86 9.08
C LEU A 65 13.31 4.75 10.04
N PHE A 66 12.09 4.79 9.50
CA PHE A 66 10.84 4.70 10.26
C PHE A 66 9.68 4.34 9.32
N TYR A 67 8.56 3.95 9.92
CA TYR A 67 7.28 3.76 9.26
C TYR A 67 6.32 4.87 9.71
N LEU A 68 5.57 5.40 8.75
CA LEU A 68 4.45 6.28 9.01
C LEU A 68 3.17 5.45 8.88
N ASN A 69 2.38 5.38 9.95
CA ASN A 69 1.12 4.65 9.95
C ASN A 69 -0.03 5.66 9.95
N PHE A 70 -0.73 5.74 8.82
CA PHE A 70 -1.91 6.56 8.63
C PHE A 70 -3.17 5.72 8.86
N GLU A 71 -4.15 6.32 9.52
CA GLU A 71 -5.47 5.74 9.69
C GLU A 71 -6.48 6.58 8.90
N PHE A 72 -7.33 5.91 8.14
CA PHE A 72 -8.42 6.55 7.43
C PHE A 72 -9.73 6.27 8.16
N PRO A 73 -10.19 7.21 9.01
CA PRO A 73 -11.49 7.08 9.65
C PRO A 73 -12.58 7.22 8.60
N GLY A 74 -13.52 6.28 8.56
CA GLY A 74 -14.60 6.26 7.57
C GLY A 74 -15.47 5.02 7.69
N GLN A 75 -16.42 4.85 6.76
CA GLN A 75 -17.32 3.67 6.72
C GLN A 75 -16.55 2.35 6.63
N ARG A 76 -15.36 2.37 6.01
CA ARG A 76 -14.45 1.23 5.94
C ARG A 76 -13.14 1.60 6.64
N PRO A 77 -12.88 1.10 7.86
CA PRO A 77 -11.60 1.30 8.53
C PRO A 77 -10.47 0.77 7.64
N ALA A 78 -9.52 1.66 7.34
CA ALA A 78 -8.37 1.35 6.51
C ALA A 78 -7.11 2.01 7.09
N THR A 79 -5.96 1.41 6.79
CA THR A 79 -4.66 1.93 7.18
C THR A 79 -3.71 1.97 5.98
N LEU A 80 -2.76 2.89 6.04
CA LEU A 80 -1.62 2.95 5.13
C LEU A 80 -0.36 3.03 5.97
N GLN A 81 0.52 2.05 5.82
CA GLN A 81 1.88 2.11 6.33
C GLN A 81 2.83 2.51 5.19
N VAL A 82 3.60 3.58 5.38
CA VAL A 82 4.64 4.02 4.44
C VAL A 82 6.00 3.80 5.08
N ALA A 83 6.83 2.97 4.46
CA ALA A 83 8.24 2.84 4.84
C ALA A 83 8.99 4.08 4.36
N VAL A 84 9.73 4.74 5.25
CA VAL A 84 10.62 5.85 4.90
C VAL A 84 12.06 5.36 5.00
N ASN A 85 12.78 5.42 3.89
CA ASN A 85 14.11 4.85 3.74
C ASN A 85 15.16 5.96 3.70
N ARG A 86 16.38 5.64 4.13
CA ARG A 86 17.54 6.54 4.05
C ARG A 86 17.94 6.80 2.59
N GLN A 87 18.23 8.06 2.26
CA GLN A 87 18.85 8.47 1.00
C GLN A 87 19.97 9.48 1.24
N GLY A 88 21.20 9.00 1.43
CA GLY A 88 22.32 9.86 1.82
C GLY A 88 22.02 10.59 3.15
N VAL A 89 22.04 11.92 3.12
CA VAL A 89 21.65 12.79 4.25
C VAL A 89 20.13 13.05 4.35
N GLY A 90 19.37 12.62 3.34
CA GLY A 90 17.92 12.75 3.25
C GLY A 90 17.20 11.42 3.42
N SER A 91 15.94 11.37 2.99
CA SER A 91 15.08 10.19 3.01
C SER A 91 14.17 10.13 1.79
N HIS A 92 13.57 8.97 1.52
CA HIS A 92 12.53 8.84 0.51
C HIS A 92 11.42 7.89 0.96
N ALA A 93 10.20 8.08 0.46
CA ALA A 93 9.12 7.11 0.63
C ALA A 93 9.42 5.85 -0.19
N GLY A 94 9.33 4.69 0.45
CA GLY A 94 9.54 3.37 -0.11
C GLY A 94 8.24 2.61 -0.24
N LEU A 95 8.18 1.41 0.32
CA LEU A 95 7.00 0.55 0.30
C LEU A 95 5.77 1.25 0.94
N CYS A 96 4.64 1.23 0.24
CA CYS A 96 3.33 1.63 0.73
C CYS A 96 2.47 0.37 0.92
N MET A 97 2.11 0.06 2.15
CA MET A 97 1.28 -1.09 2.50
C MET A 97 -0.09 -0.61 2.96
N TYR A 98 -1.10 -0.89 2.14
CA TYR A 98 -2.48 -0.60 2.47
C TYR A 98 -3.17 -1.81 3.09
N ASN A 99 -4.10 -1.52 3.99
CA ASN A 99 -4.97 -2.51 4.60
C ASN A 99 -6.39 -1.98 4.76
N ALA A 100 -7.42 -2.77 4.47
CA ALA A 100 -8.81 -2.40 4.72
C ALA A 100 -9.65 -3.62 5.11
N LYS A 101 -10.49 -3.43 6.13
CA LYS A 101 -11.50 -4.42 6.51
C LYS A 101 -12.54 -4.57 5.39
N ILE A 102 -12.94 -5.81 5.14
CA ILE A 102 -14.03 -6.18 4.25
C ILE A 102 -15.11 -6.84 5.11
N ALA A 103 -16.34 -6.33 5.08
CA ALA A 103 -17.40 -6.83 5.96
C ALA A 103 -17.87 -8.23 5.56
N LYS A 104 -17.68 -8.61 4.29
CA LYS A 104 -18.11 -9.92 3.79
C LYS A 104 -17.13 -11.03 4.19
N PRO A 105 -17.63 -12.20 4.62
CA PRO A 105 -16.79 -13.35 4.95
C PRO A 105 -15.95 -13.81 3.77
N VAL A 106 -14.71 -14.17 4.05
CA VAL A 106 -13.77 -14.74 3.09
C VAL A 106 -13.34 -16.11 3.62
N PRO A 107 -13.70 -17.22 2.96
CA PRO A 107 -13.46 -18.57 3.48
C PRO A 107 -11.98 -18.99 3.42
N GLY A 108 -11.18 -18.39 2.54
CA GLY A 108 -9.77 -18.70 2.41
C GLY A 108 -8.98 -17.58 1.72
N GLU A 109 -7.66 -17.58 1.91
CA GLU A 109 -6.78 -16.59 1.30
C GLU A 109 -6.84 -16.64 -0.22
N THR A 110 -6.96 -15.47 -0.82
CA THR A 110 -6.98 -15.28 -2.26
C THR A 110 -6.02 -14.15 -2.64
N SER A 111 -5.08 -14.42 -3.54
CA SER A 111 -4.02 -13.48 -3.92
C SER A 111 -3.97 -13.26 -5.42
N LEU A 112 -3.64 -12.04 -5.83
CA LEU A 112 -3.37 -11.71 -7.22
C LEU A 112 -2.03 -12.32 -7.64
N ASP A 113 -2.05 -13.20 -8.65
CA ASP A 113 -0.85 -13.82 -9.24
C ASP A 113 0.16 -12.76 -9.68
N ASP A 114 1.43 -13.14 -9.83
CA ASP A 114 2.44 -12.28 -10.46
C ASP A 114 2.05 -11.83 -11.88
N PRO A 115 2.57 -10.67 -12.35
CA PRO A 115 2.35 -10.19 -13.72
C PRO A 115 2.72 -11.26 -14.74
N LYS A 116 1.78 -11.59 -15.62
CA LYS A 116 2.02 -12.54 -16.72
C LYS A 116 2.62 -11.79 -17.90
N PHE A 117 3.50 -12.46 -18.64
CA PHE A 117 4.08 -11.89 -19.87
C PHE A 117 3.01 -11.61 -20.94
N PHE A 118 1.94 -12.42 -20.94
CA PHE A 118 0.74 -12.21 -21.77
C PHE A 118 -0.52 -12.18 -20.90
N GLY A 119 -1.33 -11.12 -21.07
CA GLY A 119 -2.62 -10.96 -20.39
C GLY A 119 -2.53 -10.34 -18.98
N LYS A 120 -3.69 -10.18 -18.33
CA LYS A 120 -3.78 -9.68 -16.96
C LYS A 120 -3.63 -10.83 -15.95
N SER A 121 -2.98 -10.57 -14.83
CA SER A 121 -2.97 -11.51 -13.70
C SER A 121 -4.34 -11.66 -13.10
N LYS A 122 -4.60 -12.83 -12.53
CA LYS A 122 -5.86 -13.22 -11.92
C LYS A 122 -5.64 -13.51 -10.44
N PHE A 123 -6.73 -13.51 -9.69
CA PHE A 123 -6.73 -14.01 -8.32
C PHE A 123 -6.71 -15.54 -8.30
N SER A 124 -5.94 -16.11 -7.37
CA SER A 124 -5.82 -17.56 -7.10
C SER A 124 -5.81 -17.82 -5.59
N GLY A 125 -5.96 -19.08 -5.16
CA GLY A 125 -6.14 -19.46 -3.75
C GLY A 125 -7.49 -20.13 -3.53
N ASP A 126 -8.34 -19.59 -2.66
CA ASP A 126 -9.71 -20.07 -2.49
C ASP A 126 -10.52 -19.95 -3.79
N GLY A 127 -11.03 -21.08 -4.28
CA GLY A 127 -11.64 -21.16 -5.62
C GLY A 127 -12.90 -20.30 -5.77
N ALA A 128 -13.79 -20.30 -4.77
CA ALA A 128 -15.05 -19.57 -4.83
C ALA A 128 -14.83 -18.05 -4.76
N THR A 129 -13.94 -17.61 -3.86
CA THR A 129 -13.54 -16.21 -3.73
C THR A 129 -12.82 -15.73 -4.99
N ALA A 130 -11.86 -16.51 -5.49
CA ALA A 130 -11.12 -16.17 -6.70
C ALA A 130 -12.04 -16.07 -7.93
N GLU A 131 -13.00 -16.97 -8.10
CA GLU A 131 -13.97 -16.92 -9.21
C GLU A 131 -14.78 -15.61 -9.19
N LYS A 132 -15.32 -15.25 -8.02
CA LYS A 132 -16.06 -14.00 -7.83
C LYS A 132 -15.22 -12.78 -8.17
N LEU A 133 -14.00 -12.67 -7.62
CA LEU A 133 -13.11 -11.54 -7.88
C LEU A 133 -12.68 -11.46 -9.36
N ASN A 134 -12.40 -12.62 -9.99
CA ASN A 134 -11.99 -12.70 -11.38
C ASN A 134 -13.13 -12.41 -12.38
N SER A 135 -14.39 -12.50 -11.95
CA SER A 135 -15.54 -12.14 -12.79
C SER A 135 -15.65 -10.63 -13.05
N ASN A 136 -14.99 -9.79 -12.24
CA ASN A 136 -15.00 -8.34 -12.37
C ASN A 136 -13.74 -7.83 -13.09
N GLY A 137 -13.86 -7.50 -14.37
CA GLY A 137 -12.73 -7.04 -15.20
C GLY A 137 -12.12 -5.70 -14.77
N ASP A 138 -12.90 -4.82 -14.14
CA ASP A 138 -12.44 -3.52 -13.62
C ASP A 138 -11.65 -3.70 -12.33
N LEU A 139 -12.11 -4.58 -11.43
CA LEU A 139 -11.36 -5.01 -10.26
C LEU A 139 -9.98 -5.54 -10.66
N ILE A 140 -9.93 -6.45 -11.65
CA ILE A 140 -8.67 -6.99 -12.15
C ILE A 140 -7.77 -5.89 -12.73
N LYS A 141 -8.35 -4.92 -13.46
CA LYS A 141 -7.58 -3.80 -14.03
C LYS A 141 -6.95 -2.95 -12.93
N ILE A 142 -7.73 -2.56 -11.92
CA ILE A 142 -7.26 -1.70 -10.82
C ILE A 142 -6.25 -2.44 -9.96
N ALA A 143 -6.52 -3.69 -9.58
CA ALA A 143 -5.59 -4.50 -8.80
C ALA A 143 -4.24 -4.67 -9.52
N ASN A 144 -4.26 -4.83 -10.86
CA ASN A 144 -3.03 -4.91 -11.64
C ASN A 144 -2.26 -3.59 -11.72
N GLY A 145 -2.96 -2.45 -11.79
CA GLY A 145 -2.34 -1.13 -11.79
C GLY A 145 -1.79 -0.70 -10.43
N LEU A 146 -2.44 -1.13 -9.34
CA LEU A 146 -2.08 -0.75 -7.98
C LEU A 146 -0.96 -1.64 -7.41
N ALA A 147 -1.02 -2.96 -7.59
CA ALA A 147 -0.06 -3.92 -7.03
C ALA A 147 1.23 -3.98 -7.86
N ARG A 148 1.99 -2.89 -7.84
CA ARG A 148 3.20 -2.66 -8.66
C ARG A 148 4.41 -3.37 -8.07
N LEU A 149 5.19 -4.03 -8.93
CA LEU A 149 6.46 -4.64 -8.56
C LEU A 149 7.63 -3.67 -8.59
N GLU A 150 7.52 -2.62 -9.39
CA GLU A 150 8.59 -1.66 -9.66
C GLU A 150 8.04 -0.24 -9.56
N GLY A 151 8.90 0.68 -9.15
CA GLY A 151 8.58 2.09 -9.00
C GLY A 151 9.85 2.93 -8.91
N GLU A 152 9.67 4.24 -8.83
CA GLU A 152 10.78 5.18 -8.69
C GLU A 152 10.47 6.20 -7.61
N SER A 153 11.39 6.35 -6.66
CA SER A 153 11.30 7.35 -5.59
C SER A 153 12.69 7.94 -5.37
N GLY A 154 12.77 9.27 -5.32
CA GLY A 154 14.06 9.97 -5.15
C GLY A 154 15.12 9.68 -6.23
N GLY A 155 14.73 9.27 -7.44
CA GLY A 155 15.66 8.87 -8.50
C GLY A 155 16.23 7.47 -8.33
N MET A 156 15.73 6.69 -7.37
CA MET A 156 16.09 5.30 -7.15
C MET A 156 14.98 4.38 -7.68
N GLY A 157 15.38 3.36 -8.45
CA GLY A 157 14.50 2.26 -8.80
C GLY A 157 14.22 1.40 -7.56
N LEU A 158 12.94 1.16 -7.29
CA LEU A 158 12.47 0.32 -6.20
C LEU A 158 11.86 -0.95 -6.78
N LYS A 159 12.11 -2.09 -6.12
CA LYS A 159 11.54 -3.39 -6.50
C LYS A 159 11.01 -4.13 -5.30
N ILE A 160 9.78 -4.62 -5.41
CA ILE A 160 9.10 -5.43 -4.39
C ILE A 160 8.45 -6.65 -5.04
N LYS A 161 8.16 -7.68 -4.23
CA LYS A 161 7.26 -8.77 -4.65
C LYS A 161 5.82 -8.28 -4.70
N ARG A 162 4.98 -8.94 -5.50
CA ARG A 162 3.56 -8.58 -5.58
C ARG A 162 2.88 -8.89 -4.27
N CYS A 163 2.03 -7.97 -3.81
CA CYS A 163 1.06 -8.27 -2.77
C CYS A 163 -0.25 -7.54 -3.08
N CYS A 164 -1.28 -8.32 -3.36
CA CYS A 164 -2.66 -7.87 -3.41
C CYS A 164 -3.51 -9.08 -3.06
N ARG A 165 -3.97 -9.14 -1.83
CA ARG A 165 -4.62 -10.33 -1.28
C ARG A 165 -5.81 -9.99 -0.42
N VAL A 166 -6.75 -10.92 -0.42
CA VAL A 166 -7.91 -10.93 0.47
C VAL A 166 -7.74 -12.12 1.38
N VAL A 167 -7.64 -11.87 2.68
CA VAL A 167 -7.44 -12.91 3.69
C VAL A 167 -8.65 -12.98 4.63
N PRO A 168 -8.99 -14.15 5.19
CA PRO A 168 -9.98 -14.26 6.25
C PRO A 168 -9.58 -13.42 7.47
N ASP A 169 -10.55 -12.75 8.10
CA ASP A 169 -10.29 -11.92 9.29
C ASP A 169 -11.55 -11.81 10.17
N GLY A 170 -11.64 -12.65 11.19
CA GLY A 170 -12.80 -12.73 12.08
C GLY A 170 -14.07 -13.13 11.31
N GLU A 171 -15.11 -12.31 11.41
CA GLU A 171 -16.38 -12.50 10.70
C GLU A 171 -16.36 -12.01 9.24
N GLY A 172 -15.29 -11.31 8.84
CA GLY A 172 -15.15 -10.72 7.51
C GLY A 172 -13.86 -11.16 6.81
N GLY A 173 -13.36 -10.26 5.98
CA GLY A 173 -12.06 -10.39 5.33
C GLY A 173 -11.22 -9.13 5.51
N ASN A 174 -10.00 -9.21 5.02
CA ASN A 174 -9.06 -8.10 5.05
C ASN A 174 -8.33 -8.02 3.72
N LEU A 175 -8.40 -6.85 3.08
CA LEU A 175 -7.70 -6.55 1.83
C LEU A 175 -6.35 -5.94 2.17
N ILE A 176 -5.27 -6.60 1.74
CA ILE A 176 -3.89 -6.14 1.90
C ILE A 176 -3.29 -5.88 0.53
N VAL A 177 -2.75 -4.69 0.31
CA VAL A 177 -2.10 -4.32 -0.96
C VAL A 177 -0.78 -3.64 -0.69
N ALA A 178 0.29 -4.19 -1.27
CA ALA A 178 1.58 -3.51 -1.35
C ALA A 178 1.71 -2.77 -2.67
N THR A 179 2.21 -1.55 -2.60
CA THR A 179 2.55 -0.75 -3.76
C THR A 179 3.77 0.13 -3.48
N LEU A 180 4.21 0.86 -4.49
CA LEU A 180 5.30 1.82 -4.42
C LEU A 180 4.77 3.23 -4.74
N PRO A 181 5.48 4.31 -4.45
CA PRO A 181 5.18 5.60 -5.06
C PRO A 181 5.22 5.51 -6.59
N ARG A 182 4.29 6.20 -7.25
CA ARG A 182 4.28 6.31 -8.72
C ARG A 182 4.57 7.74 -9.14
N PRO A 183 5.53 7.99 -10.05
CA PRO A 183 5.73 9.31 -10.62
C PRO A 183 4.46 9.85 -11.30
N THR A 184 4.18 11.12 -11.10
CA THR A 184 3.07 11.89 -11.69
C THR A 184 3.58 13.23 -12.22
N LYS A 185 2.75 13.94 -13.00
CA LYS A 185 3.09 15.27 -13.56
C LYS A 185 4.47 15.29 -14.24
N MET A 186 4.71 14.36 -15.17
CA MET A 186 6.01 14.20 -15.87
C MET A 186 7.21 14.00 -14.90
N GLY A 187 7.01 13.29 -13.79
CA GLY A 187 8.07 13.00 -12.80
C GLY A 187 8.30 14.11 -11.76
N MET A 188 7.53 15.21 -11.81
CA MET A 188 7.70 16.33 -10.88
C MET A 188 7.04 16.11 -9.50
N SER A 189 6.19 15.09 -9.37
CA SER A 189 5.51 14.68 -8.13
C SER A 189 5.35 13.16 -8.10
N ALA A 190 5.06 12.57 -6.95
CA ALA A 190 4.64 11.18 -6.83
C ALA A 190 3.22 11.08 -6.29
N ALA A 191 2.54 9.97 -6.57
CA ALA A 191 1.31 9.56 -5.92
C ALA A 191 1.53 8.32 -5.06
N VAL A 192 0.78 8.23 -3.96
CA VAL A 192 0.68 7.02 -3.12
C VAL A 192 -0.57 6.19 -3.45
N ASP A 193 -1.43 6.70 -4.33
CA ASP A 193 -2.60 6.02 -4.93
C ASP A 193 -3.69 5.62 -3.92
N VAL A 194 -3.98 6.50 -2.95
CA VAL A 194 -4.98 6.23 -1.88
C VAL A 194 -6.39 6.02 -2.45
N GLN A 195 -6.79 6.83 -3.44
CA GLN A 195 -8.10 6.72 -4.08
C GLN A 195 -8.29 5.39 -4.81
N ASP A 196 -7.26 4.93 -5.53
CA ASP A 196 -7.29 3.66 -6.25
C ASP A 196 -7.40 2.49 -5.27
N PHE A 197 -6.76 2.58 -4.11
CA PHE A 197 -6.93 1.58 -3.04
C PHE A 197 -8.36 1.51 -2.53
N PHE A 198 -9.00 2.65 -2.22
CA PHE A 198 -10.39 2.64 -1.76
C PHE A 198 -11.37 2.16 -2.82
N HIS A 199 -11.13 2.49 -4.09
CA HIS A 199 -11.91 1.96 -5.21
C HIS A 199 -11.75 0.44 -5.31
N LEU A 200 -10.52 -0.07 -5.22
CA LEU A 200 -10.27 -1.50 -5.18
C LEU A 200 -11.01 -2.19 -4.03
N ALA A 201 -10.93 -1.63 -2.81
CA ALA A 201 -11.62 -2.17 -1.64
C ALA A 201 -13.14 -2.25 -1.85
N GLN A 202 -13.74 -1.21 -2.45
CA GLN A 202 -15.15 -1.19 -2.79
C GLN A 202 -15.53 -2.29 -3.79
N LEU A 203 -14.71 -2.50 -4.82
CA LEU A 203 -14.96 -3.52 -5.83
C LEU A 203 -14.82 -4.93 -5.25
N VAL A 204 -13.78 -5.17 -4.45
CA VAL A 204 -13.59 -6.43 -3.74
C VAL A 204 -14.82 -6.76 -2.90
N GLU A 205 -15.26 -5.83 -2.07
CA GLU A 205 -16.44 -6.03 -1.22
C GLU A 205 -17.73 -6.23 -2.04
N SER A 206 -17.85 -5.57 -3.20
CA SER A 206 -19.02 -5.73 -4.07
C SER A 206 -19.05 -7.11 -4.76
N CYS A 207 -17.89 -7.73 -5.01
CA CYS A 207 -17.79 -9.04 -5.67
C CYS A 207 -17.99 -10.22 -4.71
N LEU A 208 -17.60 -10.09 -3.44
CA LEU A 208 -17.71 -11.16 -2.44
C LEU A 208 -19.17 -11.46 -2.08
#